data_AF-A0A2D4HDH1-F1
#
_entry.id   AF-A0A2D4HDH1-F1
#
_cell.length_a   1.000
_cell.length_b   1.000
_cell.length_c   1.000
_cell.angle_alpha   90.00
_cell.angle_beta   90.00
_cell.angle_gamma   90.00
#
_symmetry.space_group_name_H-M   'P 1'
#
loop_
_entity.id
_entity.type
_entity.pdbx_description
1 polymer ?
#
loop_
_entity_poly.entity_id
_entity_poly.type
_entity_poly.pdbx_seq_one_letter_code
_entity_poly.pdbx_strand_id
1 'polypeptide(L)'
;MLQDIGEAIQFEVSIGNYGNKFDNTCKPLASTTQYSRPIFDGNYYYYLPWANTKPVVTLTSYWEDISHRLDPLNLILAMIVKLQANLTALKSGIQAKMAENQLAQIRLKLIDELIVDLSKELPRLEGKQNVTVLDTQILKLRVKSLHQIQETAIRVRNEAMDVKATLPDIEDWLDKLIQLTEEPQNSMPDVFIWMIRGEKRLAYARVPAHEIFYSTTCPEASGKYCGKTQTVFLKYPQDK
;
A
#
# COMPACT_ATOMS: atom_id res chain seq x y z
N MET A 1 -5.52 4.03 41.26
CA MET A 1 -4.12 3.69 41.61
C MET A 1 -3.32 3.91 40.34
N LEU A 2 -2.52 4.98 40.26
CA LEU A 2 -1.69 5.25 39.09
C LEU A 2 -0.71 4.08 38.96
N GLN A 3 -0.83 3.28 37.90
CA GLN A 3 0.11 2.21 37.61
C GLN A 3 1.53 2.79 37.57
N ASP A 4 2.47 2.12 38.24
CA ASP A 4 3.88 2.51 38.33
C ASP A 4 4.39 3.03 36.98
N ILE A 5 5.17 4.12 37.05
CA ILE A 5 5.80 4.75 35.89
C ILE A 5 6.60 3.66 35.15
N GLY A 6 6.05 3.18 34.04
CA GLY A 6 6.63 2.08 33.29
C GLY A 6 8.07 2.38 32.86
N GLU A 7 8.86 1.31 32.68
CA GLU A 7 10.21 1.40 32.12
C GLU A 7 10.21 2.21 30.81
N ALA A 8 11.36 2.81 30.49
CA ALA A 8 11.46 3.63 29.30
C ALA A 8 11.21 2.82 28.01
N ILE A 9 10.53 3.45 27.07
CA ILE A 9 10.16 2.91 25.76
C ILE A 9 11.12 3.45 24.72
N GLN A 10 11.49 2.59 23.77
CA GLN A 10 12.27 2.92 22.59
C GLN A 10 11.54 2.36 21.36
N PHE A 11 11.61 3.06 20.22
CA PHE A 11 11.17 2.49 18.95
C PHE A 11 12.37 2.09 18.11
N GLU A 12 12.25 0.97 17.40
CA GLU A 12 13.21 0.46 16.43
C GLU A 12 12.56 0.38 15.06
N VAL A 13 13.29 0.76 14.00
CA VAL A 13 12.89 0.57 12.61
C VAL A 13 13.86 -0.40 11.94
N SER A 14 13.35 -1.50 11.39
CA SER A 14 14.17 -2.54 10.74
C SER A 14 13.61 -2.95 9.38
N ILE A 15 14.47 -3.36 8.47
CA ILE A 15 14.12 -3.95 7.18
C ILE A 15 14.99 -5.19 6.93
N GLY A 16 14.38 -6.37 6.85
CA GLY A 16 15.12 -7.63 6.96
C GLY A 16 15.95 -7.65 8.26
N ASN A 17 17.25 -7.94 8.15
CA ASN A 17 18.17 -7.90 9.30
C ASN A 17 18.75 -6.50 9.57
N TYR A 18 18.62 -5.56 8.63
CA TYR A 18 19.14 -4.21 8.81
C TYR A 18 18.33 -3.47 9.87
N GLY A 19 19.04 -2.91 10.86
CA GLY A 19 18.43 -2.11 11.92
C GLY A 19 17.86 -2.92 13.08
N ASN A 20 17.92 -4.25 13.02
CA ASN A 20 17.57 -5.10 14.15
C ASN A 20 18.64 -4.99 15.24
N LYS A 21 18.31 -4.36 16.37
CA LYS A 21 19.24 -4.13 17.50
C LYS A 21 19.73 -5.43 18.14
N PHE A 22 18.96 -6.51 18.00
CA PHE A 22 19.29 -7.82 18.58
C PHE A 22 20.09 -8.72 17.62
N ASP A 23 20.37 -8.26 16.41
CA ASP A 23 21.13 -9.00 15.40
C ASP A 23 22.55 -8.45 15.26
N ASN A 24 23.54 -9.34 15.40
CA ASN A 24 24.96 -9.01 15.30
C ASN A 24 25.58 -9.36 13.92
N THR A 25 24.78 -9.88 12.98
CA THR A 25 25.25 -10.24 11.63
C THR A 25 25.42 -9.04 10.72
N CYS A 26 24.69 -7.95 10.99
CA CYS A 26 24.72 -6.71 10.22
C CYS A 26 25.52 -5.61 10.95
N LYS A 27 26.00 -4.61 10.19
CA LYS A 27 26.65 -3.43 10.80
C LYS A 27 25.63 -2.69 11.70
N PRO A 28 26.04 -2.17 12.87
CA PRO A 28 25.18 -1.35 13.71
C PRO A 28 24.68 -0.12 12.95
N LEU A 29 23.38 0.18 13.07
CA LEU A 29 22.73 1.34 12.43
C LEU A 29 22.01 2.17 13.50
N ALA A 30 21.82 3.47 13.22
CA ALA A 30 21.01 4.36 14.03
C ALA A 30 19.51 4.10 13.80
N SER A 31 19.08 2.86 14.04
CA SER A 31 17.75 2.32 13.78
C SER A 31 16.78 2.49 14.96
N THR A 32 17.21 3.16 16.04
CA THR A 32 16.40 3.29 17.26
C THR A 32 16.26 4.73 17.73
N THR A 33 15.10 5.05 18.31
CA THR A 33 14.88 6.34 18.99
C THR A 33 15.61 6.37 20.33
N GLN A 34 15.74 7.54 20.95
CA GLN A 34 16.13 7.59 22.36
C GLN A 34 15.05 6.98 23.25
N TYR A 35 15.47 6.43 24.39
CA TYR A 35 14.56 5.96 25.42
C TYR A 35 13.77 7.12 26.02
N SER A 36 12.45 6.96 26.11
CA SER A 36 11.56 7.97 26.68
C SER A 36 10.52 7.31 27.59
N ARG A 37 10.22 7.94 28.72
CA ARG A 37 9.23 7.42 29.66
C ARG A 37 7.84 7.92 29.27
N PRO A 38 6.83 7.04 29.23
CA PRO A 38 5.46 7.45 28.97
C PRO A 38 4.93 8.28 30.14
N ILE A 39 4.21 9.35 29.81
CA ILE A 39 3.53 10.23 30.76
C ILE A 39 2.03 10.04 30.58
N PHE A 40 1.31 9.92 31.70
CA PHE A 40 -0.14 9.85 31.71
C PHE A 40 -0.73 11.25 31.50
N ASP A 41 -1.68 11.38 30.58
CA ASP A 41 -2.36 12.63 30.25
C ASP A 41 -3.34 13.12 31.34
N GLY A 42 -3.56 12.33 32.39
CA GLY A 42 -4.50 12.64 33.47
C GLY A 42 -5.93 12.17 33.18
N ASN A 43 -6.16 11.51 32.04
CA ASN A 43 -7.49 11.10 31.58
C ASN A 43 -7.52 9.62 31.15
N TYR A 44 -7.07 9.32 29.93
CA TYR A 44 -7.21 7.97 29.33
C TYR A 44 -5.93 7.42 28.72
N TYR A 45 -4.93 8.26 28.39
CA TYR A 45 -3.83 7.83 27.54
C TYR A 45 -2.46 8.14 28.14
N TYR A 46 -1.52 7.25 27.83
CA TYR A 46 -0.11 7.51 28.00
C TYR A 46 0.47 8.01 26.67
N TYR A 47 1.34 9.01 26.74
CA TYR A 47 2.04 9.54 25.57
C TYR A 47 3.53 9.74 25.85
N LEU A 48 4.33 9.80 24.80
CA LEU A 48 5.74 10.18 24.90
C LEU A 48 5.88 11.70 24.71
N PRO A 49 6.53 12.41 25.64
CA PRO A 49 6.60 13.87 25.64
C PRO A 49 7.66 14.41 24.65
N TRP A 50 7.58 14.03 23.38
CA TRP A 50 8.53 14.51 22.36
C TRP A 50 8.32 15.97 21.96
N ALA A 51 7.16 16.56 22.27
CA ALA A 51 6.82 17.95 21.99
C ALA A 51 7.26 18.39 20.57
N ASN A 52 8.17 19.36 20.46
CA ASN A 52 8.66 19.90 19.20
C ASN A 52 9.88 19.14 18.63
N THR A 53 10.43 18.18 19.37
CA THR A 53 11.63 17.41 19.00
C THR A 53 11.24 15.96 18.74
N LYS A 54 10.62 15.72 17.58
CA LYS A 54 10.29 14.36 17.15
C LYS A 54 11.56 13.58 16.86
N PRO A 55 11.71 12.34 17.37
CA PRO A 55 12.88 11.54 17.08
C PRO A 55 12.90 11.18 15.59
N VAL A 56 14.09 11.13 15.01
CA VAL A 56 14.33 10.69 13.64
C VAL A 56 15.20 9.45 13.70
N VAL A 57 14.80 8.44 12.95
CA VAL A 57 15.53 7.19 12.77
C VAL A 57 15.88 7.09 11.29
N THR A 58 17.11 6.69 10.98
CA THR A 58 17.56 6.51 9.59
C THR A 58 18.16 5.13 9.44
N LEU A 59 17.67 4.41 8.45
CA LEU A 59 18.07 3.06 8.14
C LEU A 59 18.60 3.00 6.72
N THR A 60 19.85 2.57 6.56
CA THR A 60 20.47 2.35 5.26
C THR A 60 20.66 0.86 5.05
N SER A 61 20.07 0.32 3.98
CA SER A 61 20.15 -1.09 3.61
C SER A 61 20.34 -1.22 2.10
N TYR A 62 20.89 -2.35 1.66
CA TYR A 62 21.13 -2.62 0.25
C TYR A 62 20.33 -3.84 -0.18
N TRP A 63 19.58 -3.68 -1.26
CA TRP A 63 18.72 -4.72 -1.83
C TRP A 63 18.87 -4.71 -3.34
N GLU A 64 18.53 -5.84 -3.95
CA GLU A 64 18.40 -5.92 -5.40
C GLU A 64 17.30 -4.99 -5.91
N ASP A 65 17.49 -4.43 -7.10
CA ASP A 65 16.46 -3.62 -7.75
C ASP A 65 15.34 -4.55 -8.24
N ILE A 66 14.16 -4.43 -7.64
CA ILE A 66 12.94 -5.15 -8.03
C ILE A 66 11.85 -4.20 -8.55
N SER A 67 12.21 -2.99 -9.01
CA SER A 67 11.22 -2.02 -9.51
C SER A 67 10.36 -2.60 -10.63
N HIS A 68 10.93 -3.48 -11.47
CA HIS A 68 10.17 -4.15 -12.55
C HIS A 68 9.03 -5.05 -12.06
N ARG A 69 9.03 -5.44 -10.78
CA ARG A 69 7.93 -6.16 -10.12
C ARG A 69 6.97 -5.20 -9.42
N LEU A 70 7.51 -4.25 -8.66
CA LEU A 70 6.72 -3.34 -7.82
C LEU A 70 6.04 -2.21 -8.59
N ASP A 71 6.67 -1.68 -9.65
CA ASP A 71 6.10 -0.57 -10.43
C ASP A 71 4.78 -1.00 -11.11
N PRO A 72 4.71 -2.14 -11.84
CA PRO A 72 3.44 -2.60 -12.40
C PRO A 72 2.38 -2.91 -11.32
N LEU A 73 2.81 -3.47 -10.18
CA LEU A 73 1.93 -3.75 -9.05
C LEU A 73 1.28 -2.46 -8.52
N ASN A 74 2.08 -1.45 -8.23
CA ASN A 74 1.61 -0.17 -7.70
C ASN A 74 0.70 0.57 -8.68
N LEU A 75 1.01 0.51 -9.98
CA LEU A 75 0.13 1.04 -11.02
C LEU A 75 -1.25 0.39 -10.99
N ILE A 76 -1.33 -0.94 -10.93
CA ILE A 76 -2.60 -1.67 -10.86
C ILE A 76 -3.34 -1.34 -9.55
N LEU A 77 -2.62 -1.28 -8.42
CA LEU A 77 -3.20 -0.88 -7.13
C LEU A 77 -3.79 0.53 -7.17
N ALA A 78 -3.13 1.48 -7.84
CA ALA A 78 -3.66 2.82 -8.03
C ALA A 78 -4.97 2.82 -8.83
N MET A 79 -5.07 1.98 -9.87
CA MET A 79 -6.31 1.79 -10.63
C MET A 79 -7.42 1.21 -9.75
N ILE A 80 -7.12 0.20 -8.95
CA ILE A 80 -8.06 -0.45 -8.02
C ILE A 80 -8.62 0.56 -7.02
N VAL A 81 -7.76 1.36 -6.38
CA VAL A 81 -8.18 2.35 -5.39
C VAL A 81 -9.16 3.36 -6.00
N LYS A 82 -8.86 3.85 -7.21
CA LYS A 82 -9.71 4.80 -7.91
C LYS A 82 -11.03 4.17 -8.35
N LEU A 83 -10.98 2.96 -8.93
CA LEU A 83 -12.17 2.21 -9.34
C LEU A 83 -13.09 1.92 -8.15
N GLN A 84 -12.52 1.51 -7.01
CA GLN A 84 -13.27 1.21 -5.80
C GLN A 84 -13.92 2.45 -5.18
N ALA A 85 -13.21 3.59 -5.20
CA ALA A 85 -13.79 4.87 -4.78
C ALA A 85 -14.98 5.29 -5.67
N ASN A 86 -14.80 5.19 -7.00
CA ASN A 86 -15.85 5.51 -7.96
C ASN A 86 -17.06 4.55 -7.85
N LEU A 87 -16.82 3.26 -7.68
CA LEU A 87 -17.86 2.26 -7.46
C LEU A 87 -18.64 2.52 -6.16
N THR A 88 -17.93 2.90 -5.09
CA THR A 88 -18.55 3.26 -3.81
C THR A 88 -19.43 4.51 -3.96
N ALA A 89 -18.96 5.52 -4.69
CA ALA A 89 -19.76 6.71 -4.99
C ALA A 89 -21.02 6.37 -5.81
N LEU A 90 -20.90 5.49 -6.81
CA LEU A 90 -22.03 5.03 -7.62
C LEU A 90 -23.07 4.27 -6.77
N LYS A 91 -22.62 3.31 -5.95
CA LYS A 91 -23.48 2.56 -5.02
C LYS A 91 -24.18 3.48 -4.03
N SER A 92 -23.46 4.47 -3.49
CA SER A 92 -24.02 5.46 -2.56
C SER A 92 -25.09 6.33 -3.24
N GLY A 93 -24.87 6.75 -4.48
CA GLY A 93 -25.86 7.50 -5.26
C GLY A 93 -27.13 6.69 -5.53
N ILE A 94 -27.01 5.40 -5.79
CA ILE A 94 -28.16 4.48 -5.96
C ILE A 94 -28.95 4.38 -4.65
N GLN A 95 -28.28 4.21 -3.52
CA GLN A 95 -28.92 4.15 -2.20
C GLN A 95 -29.64 5.47 -1.86
N ALA A 96 -29.05 6.60 -2.24
CA ALA A 96 -29.65 7.93 -2.08
C ALA A 96 -30.78 8.23 -3.08
N LYS A 97 -31.10 7.30 -4.00
CA LYS A 97 -32.14 7.46 -5.05
C LYS A 97 -31.94 8.74 -5.88
N MET A 98 -30.70 9.02 -6.26
CA MET A 98 -30.39 10.14 -7.17
C MET A 98 -31.12 9.99 -8.51
N ALA A 99 -31.28 11.10 -9.23
CA ALA A 99 -31.90 11.09 -10.54
C ALA A 99 -31.10 10.20 -11.52
N GLU A 100 -31.81 9.48 -12.39
CA GLU A 100 -31.19 8.53 -13.35
C GLU A 100 -30.13 9.19 -14.22
N ASN A 101 -30.36 10.41 -14.68
CA ASN A 101 -29.38 11.18 -15.46
C ASN A 101 -28.06 11.42 -14.71
N GLN A 102 -28.13 11.68 -13.40
CA GLN A 102 -26.93 11.88 -12.58
C GLN A 102 -26.18 10.56 -12.37
N LEU A 103 -26.90 9.47 -12.14
CA LEU A 103 -26.32 8.13 -12.00
C LEU A 103 -25.66 7.67 -13.31
N ALA A 104 -26.28 7.92 -14.45
CA ALA A 104 -25.70 7.65 -15.76
C ALA A 104 -24.42 8.45 -15.99
N GLN A 105 -24.37 9.71 -15.56
CA GLN A 105 -23.17 10.54 -15.67
C GLN A 105 -22.02 10.03 -14.78
N ILE A 106 -22.32 9.61 -13.53
CA ILE A 106 -21.32 9.01 -12.63
C ILE A 106 -20.80 7.69 -13.22
N ARG A 107 -21.69 6.85 -13.75
CA ARG A 107 -21.32 5.59 -14.42
C ARG A 107 -20.39 5.83 -15.61
N LEU A 108 -20.76 6.74 -16.51
CA LEU A 108 -19.95 7.04 -17.70
C LEU A 108 -18.58 7.58 -17.29
N LYS A 109 -18.52 8.50 -16.32
CA LYS A 109 -17.26 9.02 -15.79
C LYS A 109 -16.38 7.91 -15.22
N LEU A 110 -16.95 6.98 -14.45
CA LEU A 110 -16.23 5.83 -13.88
C LEU A 110 -15.61 4.98 -15.01
N ILE A 111 -16.39 4.62 -16.02
CA ILE A 111 -15.94 3.77 -17.13
C ILE A 111 -14.89 4.50 -17.99
N ASP A 112 -15.10 5.77 -18.29
CA ASP A 112 -14.15 6.60 -19.04
C ASP A 112 -12.80 6.68 -18.31
N GLU A 113 -12.82 6.95 -17.00
CA GLU A 113 -11.61 6.97 -16.18
C GLU A 113 -10.90 5.61 -16.14
N LEU A 114 -11.65 4.51 -16.02
CA LEU A 114 -11.09 3.16 -16.06
C LEU A 114 -10.43 2.87 -17.41
N ILE A 115 -11.09 3.19 -18.53
CA ILE A 115 -10.52 2.98 -19.88
C ILE A 115 -9.22 3.77 -20.06
N VAL A 116 -9.18 5.02 -19.60
CA VAL A 116 -7.96 5.84 -19.63
C VAL A 116 -6.84 5.20 -18.81
N ASP A 117 -7.15 4.70 -17.61
CA ASP A 117 -6.17 4.06 -16.75
C ASP A 117 -5.64 2.74 -17.34
N LEU A 118 -6.52 1.90 -17.91
CA LEU A 118 -6.17 0.64 -18.58
C LEU A 118 -5.37 0.86 -19.88
N SER A 119 -5.45 2.03 -20.48
CA SER A 119 -4.69 2.38 -21.69
C SER A 119 -3.22 2.69 -21.40
N LYS A 120 -2.82 2.84 -20.12
CA LYS A 120 -1.44 3.14 -19.75
C LYS A 120 -0.57 1.91 -19.90
N GLU A 121 0.58 2.07 -20.57
CA GLU A 121 1.55 0.98 -20.69
C GLU A 121 2.17 0.63 -19.33
N LEU A 122 2.27 -0.68 -19.05
CA LEU A 122 3.05 -1.15 -17.91
C LEU A 122 4.56 -1.04 -18.21
N PRO A 123 5.40 -0.79 -17.19
CA PRO A 123 6.85 -0.70 -17.36
C PRO A 123 7.44 -1.92 -18.06
N ARG A 124 8.31 -1.68 -19.05
CA ARG A 124 9.00 -2.75 -19.78
C ARG A 124 10.11 -3.36 -18.94
N LEU A 125 10.40 -4.64 -19.19
CA LEU A 125 11.49 -5.38 -18.52
C LEU A 125 12.86 -5.15 -19.18
N GLU A 126 12.90 -4.48 -20.34
CA GLU A 126 14.13 -4.26 -21.11
C GLU A 126 15.14 -3.43 -20.29
N GLY A 127 16.38 -3.90 -20.23
CA GLY A 127 17.46 -3.23 -19.49
C GLY A 127 17.41 -3.42 -17.97
N LYS A 128 16.43 -4.15 -17.43
CA LYS A 128 16.36 -4.48 -16.01
C LYS A 128 17.25 -5.69 -15.70
N GLN A 129 17.96 -5.62 -14.58
CA GLN A 129 18.76 -6.75 -14.07
C GLN A 129 17.85 -7.74 -13.35
N ASN A 130 18.31 -9.00 -13.20
CA ASN A 130 17.61 -10.03 -12.42
C ASN A 130 16.17 -10.36 -12.88
N VAL A 131 15.85 -10.10 -14.15
CA VAL A 131 14.57 -10.48 -14.76
C VAL A 131 14.54 -11.99 -14.95
N THR A 132 13.49 -12.63 -14.46
CA THR A 132 13.26 -14.07 -14.57
C THR A 132 12.23 -14.40 -15.66
N VAL A 133 12.13 -15.69 -16.00
CA VAL A 133 11.09 -16.18 -16.92
C VAL A 133 9.70 -15.91 -16.35
N LEU A 134 9.53 -16.05 -15.03
CA LEU A 134 8.25 -15.81 -14.37
C LEU A 134 7.85 -14.33 -14.43
N ASP A 135 8.79 -13.39 -14.23
CA ASP A 135 8.56 -11.95 -14.42
C ASP A 135 7.97 -11.65 -15.81
N THR A 136 8.50 -12.30 -16.84
CA THR A 136 8.02 -12.15 -18.22
C THR A 136 6.60 -12.70 -18.40
N GLN A 137 6.28 -13.85 -17.78
CA GLN A 137 4.94 -14.43 -17.87
C GLN A 137 3.90 -13.63 -17.07
N ILE A 138 4.27 -13.12 -15.90
CA ILE A 138 3.41 -12.26 -15.07
C ILE A 138 3.10 -10.96 -15.81
N LEU A 139 4.11 -10.31 -16.41
CA LEU A 139 3.86 -9.10 -17.20
C LEU A 139 2.93 -9.38 -18.39
N LYS A 140 3.15 -10.47 -19.12
CA LYS A 140 2.27 -10.88 -20.24
C LYS A 140 0.84 -11.13 -19.77
N LEU A 141 0.67 -11.80 -18.63
CA LEU A 141 -0.64 -12.03 -18.02
C LEU A 141 -1.32 -10.70 -17.67
N ARG A 142 -0.62 -9.81 -16.95
CA ARG A 142 -1.13 -8.48 -16.58
C ARG A 142 -1.56 -7.69 -17.81
N VAL A 143 -0.70 -7.54 -18.82
CA VAL A 143 -1.01 -6.82 -20.06
C VAL A 143 -2.23 -7.42 -20.77
N LYS A 144 -2.29 -8.74 -20.93
CA LYS A 144 -3.41 -9.42 -21.58
C LYS A 144 -4.72 -9.21 -20.82
N SER A 145 -4.71 -9.35 -19.50
CA SER A 145 -5.90 -9.17 -18.66
C SER A 145 -6.38 -7.72 -18.67
N LEU A 146 -5.47 -6.74 -18.59
CA LEU A 146 -5.83 -5.32 -18.70
C LEU A 146 -6.49 -5.01 -20.04
N HIS A 147 -5.96 -5.53 -21.15
CA HIS A 147 -6.55 -5.37 -22.48
C HIS A 147 -7.95 -6.00 -22.57
N GLN A 148 -8.13 -7.20 -22.02
CA GLN A 148 -9.45 -7.85 -22.00
C GLN A 148 -10.48 -7.04 -21.21
N ILE A 149 -10.11 -6.52 -20.04
CA ILE A 149 -10.98 -5.64 -19.25
C ILE A 149 -11.31 -4.39 -20.06
N GLN A 150 -10.31 -3.77 -20.70
CA GLN A 150 -10.47 -2.57 -21.50
C GLN A 150 -11.45 -2.78 -22.66
N GLU A 151 -11.34 -3.87 -23.42
CA GLU A 151 -12.27 -4.21 -24.50
C GLU A 151 -13.71 -4.35 -23.98
N THR A 152 -13.88 -5.05 -22.84
CA THR A 152 -15.21 -5.20 -22.23
C THR A 152 -15.75 -3.87 -21.71
N ALA A 153 -14.91 -3.01 -21.14
CA ALA A 153 -15.30 -1.69 -20.65
C ALA A 153 -15.72 -0.77 -21.81
N ILE A 154 -14.99 -0.77 -22.93
CA ILE A 154 -15.35 -0.01 -24.13
C ILE A 154 -16.70 -0.48 -24.69
N ARG A 155 -16.96 -1.78 -24.72
CA ARG A 155 -18.25 -2.33 -25.15
C ARG A 155 -19.39 -1.86 -24.22
N VAL A 156 -19.26 -2.07 -22.92
CA VAL A 156 -20.28 -1.66 -21.91
C VAL A 156 -20.50 -0.15 -21.91
N ARG A 157 -19.45 0.64 -22.17
CA ARG A 157 -19.55 2.10 -22.33
C ARG A 157 -20.46 2.49 -23.49
N ASN A 158 -20.37 1.79 -24.62
CA ASN A 158 -21.10 2.11 -25.84
C ASN A 158 -22.52 1.52 -25.85
N GLU A 159 -22.78 0.52 -25.01
CA GLU A 159 -24.11 -0.05 -24.83
C GLU A 159 -24.98 0.85 -23.94
N ALA A 160 -26.26 0.99 -24.31
CA ALA A 160 -27.25 1.74 -23.54
C ALA A 160 -27.80 0.91 -22.34
N MET A 161 -26.90 0.35 -21.53
CA MET A 161 -27.27 -0.43 -20.34
C MET A 161 -27.77 0.48 -19.22
N ASP A 162 -28.67 -0.02 -18.39
CA ASP A 162 -29.04 0.62 -17.13
C ASP A 162 -27.89 0.57 -16.12
N VAL A 163 -27.80 1.56 -15.23
CA VAL A 163 -26.78 1.66 -14.19
C VAL A 163 -26.72 0.40 -13.33
N LYS A 164 -27.88 -0.17 -12.96
CA LYS A 164 -27.93 -1.39 -12.15
C LYS A 164 -27.42 -2.62 -12.90
N ALA A 165 -27.66 -2.67 -14.22
CA ALA A 165 -27.19 -3.77 -15.06
C ALA A 165 -25.67 -3.76 -15.25
N THR A 166 -25.02 -2.59 -15.19
CA THR A 166 -23.56 -2.46 -15.32
C THR A 166 -22.76 -2.73 -14.04
N LEU A 167 -23.40 -2.75 -12.86
CA LEU A 167 -22.70 -2.95 -11.59
C LEU A 167 -21.93 -4.27 -11.51
N PRO A 168 -22.51 -5.43 -11.91
CA PRO A 168 -21.81 -6.71 -11.86
C PRO A 168 -20.55 -6.72 -12.74
N ASP A 169 -20.59 -6.06 -13.90
CA ASP A 169 -19.42 -5.96 -14.79
C ASP A 169 -18.30 -5.16 -14.11
N ILE A 170 -18.62 -4.04 -13.47
CA ILE A 170 -17.63 -3.20 -12.77
C ILE A 170 -17.03 -3.94 -11.58
N GLU A 171 -17.84 -4.68 -10.83
CA GLU A 171 -17.38 -5.52 -9.72
C GLU A 171 -16.47 -6.65 -10.21
N ASP A 172 -16.83 -7.34 -11.30
CA ASP A 172 -16.00 -8.37 -11.92
C ASP A 172 -14.64 -7.81 -12.42
N TRP A 173 -14.64 -6.61 -13.02
CA TRP A 173 -13.39 -5.94 -13.40
C TRP A 173 -12.51 -5.61 -12.20
N LEU A 174 -13.11 -5.12 -11.11
CA LEU A 174 -12.40 -4.83 -9.87
C LEU A 174 -11.77 -6.09 -9.29
N ASP A 175 -12.52 -7.19 -9.21
CA ASP A 175 -12.04 -8.47 -8.69
C ASP A 175 -10.90 -9.03 -9.56
N LYS A 176 -11.02 -8.94 -10.89
CA LYS A 176 -9.94 -9.33 -11.83
C LYS A 176 -8.70 -8.47 -11.65
N LEU A 177 -8.84 -7.16 -11.45
CA LEU A 177 -7.69 -6.28 -11.17
C LEU A 177 -7.01 -6.68 -9.85
N ILE A 178 -7.79 -6.97 -8.80
CA ILE A 178 -7.26 -7.42 -7.50
C ILE A 178 -6.44 -8.70 -7.68
N GLN A 179 -6.92 -9.67 -8.46
CA GLN A 179 -6.18 -10.91 -8.73
C GLN A 179 -4.82 -10.66 -9.41
N LEU A 180 -4.66 -9.58 -10.18
CA LEU A 180 -3.39 -9.22 -10.82
C LEU A 180 -2.35 -8.62 -9.86
N THR A 181 -2.75 -8.30 -8.63
CA THR A 181 -1.89 -7.69 -7.60
C THR A 181 -1.12 -8.70 -6.75
N GLU A 182 -1.32 -10.00 -6.95
CA GLU A 182 -0.44 -10.99 -6.34
C GLU A 182 0.96 -10.92 -6.95
N GLU A 183 1.96 -10.73 -6.10
CA GLU A 183 3.37 -10.66 -6.48
C GLU A 183 4.17 -11.77 -5.76
N PRO A 184 4.32 -12.95 -6.38
CA PRO A 184 4.92 -14.12 -5.74
C PRO A 184 6.44 -14.01 -5.57
N GLN A 185 7.10 -13.13 -6.33
CA GLN A 185 8.56 -12.99 -6.33
C GLN A 185 9.04 -11.75 -5.54
N ASN A 186 8.29 -11.34 -4.51
CA ASN A 186 8.72 -10.22 -3.68
C ASN A 186 9.86 -10.63 -2.74
N SER A 187 11.08 -10.17 -3.07
CA SER A 187 12.30 -10.41 -2.29
C SER A 187 12.67 -9.25 -1.38
N MET A 188 12.04 -8.09 -1.54
CA MET A 188 12.24 -6.95 -0.65
C MET A 188 11.45 -7.15 0.63
N PRO A 189 12.10 -7.21 1.80
CA PRO A 189 11.38 -7.39 3.05
C PRO A 189 10.65 -6.12 3.44
N ASP A 190 9.58 -6.32 4.20
CA ASP A 190 8.80 -5.22 4.74
C ASP A 190 9.54 -4.50 5.85
N VAL A 191 9.16 -3.24 6.06
CA VAL A 191 9.68 -2.44 7.16
C VAL A 191 8.89 -2.76 8.42
N PHE A 192 9.60 -2.99 9.52
CA PHE A 192 9.01 -3.19 10.83
C PHE A 192 9.32 -1.99 11.73
N ILE A 193 8.30 -1.52 12.44
CA ILE A 193 8.44 -0.54 13.51
C ILE A 193 8.13 -1.28 14.82
N TRP A 194 9.13 -1.48 15.66
CA TRP A 194 8.99 -2.16 16.95
C TRP A 194 8.92 -1.15 18.08
N MET A 195 8.04 -1.41 19.05
CA MET A 195 8.06 -0.79 20.36
C MET A 195 8.78 -1.71 21.34
N ILE A 196 9.85 -1.22 21.94
CA ILE A 196 10.75 -1.96 22.83
C ILE A 196 10.68 -1.35 24.23
N ARG A 197 10.64 -2.22 25.24
CA ARG A 197 10.78 -1.86 26.64
C ARG A 197 11.84 -2.75 27.28
N GLY A 198 12.90 -2.14 27.81
CA GLY A 198 14.13 -2.87 28.16
C GLY A 198 14.71 -3.58 26.94
N GLU A 199 14.77 -4.91 26.99
CA GLU A 199 15.23 -5.79 25.91
C GLU A 199 14.09 -6.62 25.29
N LYS A 200 12.82 -6.20 25.47
CA LYS A 200 11.64 -6.93 24.99
C LYS A 200 10.85 -6.12 23.96
N ARG A 201 10.53 -6.75 22.81
CA ARG A 201 9.58 -6.23 21.81
C ARG A 201 8.15 -6.41 22.33
N LEU A 202 7.44 -5.31 22.55
CA LEU A 202 6.08 -5.31 23.09
C LEU A 202 5.01 -5.19 22.02
N ALA A 203 5.25 -4.40 20.98
CA ALA A 203 4.31 -4.15 19.91
C ALA A 203 5.05 -3.88 18.60
N TYR A 204 4.38 -4.05 17.47
CA TYR A 204 4.97 -3.84 16.16
C TYR A 204 3.97 -3.33 15.13
N ALA A 205 4.47 -2.67 14.10
CA ALA A 205 3.77 -2.49 12.85
C ALA A 205 4.62 -3.02 11.71
N ARG A 206 3.98 -3.74 10.80
CA ARG A 206 4.55 -4.17 9.52
C ARG A 206 4.06 -3.22 8.44
N VAL A 207 4.98 -2.57 7.75
CA VAL A 207 4.73 -1.66 6.64
C VAL A 207 5.24 -2.34 5.37
N PRO A 208 4.34 -2.78 4.47
CA PRO A 208 4.76 -3.46 3.26
C PRO A 208 5.67 -2.58 2.39
N ALA A 209 6.76 -3.15 1.86
CA ALA A 209 7.76 -2.36 1.13
C ALA A 209 7.13 -1.61 -0.06
N HIS A 210 6.26 -2.28 -0.83
CA HIS A 210 5.60 -1.68 -1.99
C HIS A 210 4.74 -0.45 -1.66
N GLU A 211 4.23 -0.32 -0.43
CA GLU A 211 3.39 0.82 -0.04
C GLU A 211 4.18 2.12 0.20
N ILE A 212 5.48 2.01 0.43
CA ILE A 212 6.38 3.14 0.75
C ILE A 212 7.54 3.28 -0.25
N PHE A 213 7.64 2.39 -1.22
CA PHE A 213 8.70 2.39 -2.23
C PHE A 213 8.60 3.61 -3.14
N TYR A 214 9.74 4.25 -3.43
CA TYR A 214 9.83 5.33 -4.39
C TYR A 214 10.17 4.77 -5.77
N SER A 215 9.39 5.16 -6.79
CA SER A 215 9.64 4.80 -8.19
C SER A 215 10.09 6.01 -9.00
N THR A 216 11.07 5.81 -9.87
CA THR A 216 11.52 6.81 -10.85
C THR A 216 10.70 6.79 -12.14
N THR A 217 9.83 5.79 -12.33
CA THR A 217 9.01 5.66 -13.55
C THR A 217 7.91 6.71 -13.62
N CYS A 218 7.08 6.78 -12.58
CA CYS A 218 6.06 7.82 -12.41
C CYS A 218 5.55 7.86 -10.95
N PRO A 219 4.87 8.94 -10.54
CA PRO A 219 4.31 9.04 -9.20
C PRO A 219 3.33 7.91 -8.84
N GLU A 220 2.54 7.42 -9.80
CA GLU A 220 1.56 6.34 -9.61
C GLU A 220 2.21 4.96 -9.43
N ALA A 221 3.44 4.78 -9.90
CA ALA A 221 4.22 3.56 -9.65
C ALA A 221 4.90 3.58 -8.27
N SER A 222 4.95 4.73 -7.60
CA SER A 222 5.41 4.80 -6.22
C SER A 222 4.33 4.26 -5.27
N GLY A 223 4.77 3.74 -4.13
CA GLY A 223 3.88 3.27 -3.09
C GLY A 223 2.92 4.37 -2.62
N LYS A 224 1.67 4.00 -2.31
CA LYS A 224 0.60 4.94 -1.90
C LYS A 224 0.99 5.89 -0.76
N TYR A 225 1.92 5.48 0.11
CA TYR A 225 2.41 6.23 1.27
C TYR A 225 3.83 6.77 1.10
N CYS A 226 4.45 6.59 -0.07
CA CYS A 226 5.78 7.13 -0.36
C CYS A 226 5.81 8.65 -0.13
N GLY A 227 6.73 9.10 0.73
CA GLY A 227 6.90 10.52 1.08
C GLY A 227 5.75 11.14 1.88
N LYS A 228 4.78 10.36 2.37
CA LYS A 228 3.61 10.85 3.11
C LYS A 228 3.71 10.52 4.59
N THR A 229 3.30 11.47 5.44
CA THR A 229 3.15 11.22 6.88
C THR A 229 1.97 10.28 7.11
N GLN A 230 2.16 9.20 7.88
CA GLN A 230 1.14 8.22 8.22
C GLN A 230 1.01 8.04 9.73
N THR A 231 -0.22 7.79 10.19
CA THR A 231 -0.47 7.32 11.56
C THR A 231 -0.47 5.79 11.52
N VAL A 232 0.37 5.17 12.35
CA VAL A 232 0.56 3.72 12.36
C VAL A 232 0.10 3.18 13.71
N PHE A 233 -0.76 2.17 13.68
CA PHE A 233 -1.23 1.46 14.87
C PHE A 233 -0.40 0.19 15.07
N LEU A 234 0.19 0.06 16.26
CA LEU A 234 0.99 -1.11 16.61
C LEU A 234 0.09 -2.24 17.11
N LYS A 235 0.48 -3.47 16.82
CA LYS A 235 -0.17 -4.72 17.24
C LYS A 235 0.72 -5.47 18.22
N TYR A 236 0.15 -6.25 19.12
CA TYR A 236 0.94 -7.15 19.95
C TYR A 236 1.50 -8.29 19.10
N PRO A 237 2.74 -8.75 19.33
CA PRO A 237 3.31 -9.89 18.61
C PRO A 237 2.51 -11.19 18.76
N GLN A 238 1.64 -11.27 19.77
CA GLN A 238 0.81 -12.44 20.07
C GLN A 238 -0.59 -12.36 19.45
N ASP A 239 -1.02 -11.18 19.00
CA ASP A 239 -2.31 -11.01 18.33
C ASP A 239 -2.16 -11.46 16.87
N LYS A 240 -2.86 -12.55 16.52
CA LYS A 240 -2.99 -13.04 15.13
C LYS A 240 -4.05 -12.25 14.37
#